data_AF-A0AAV4DGG7-F1
#
_entry.id   AF-A0AAV4DGG7-F1
#
_cell.length_a   1.000
_cell.length_b   1.000
_cell.length_c   1.000
_cell.angle_alpha   90.00
_cell.angle_beta   90.00
_cell.angle_gamma   90.00
#
_symmetry.space_group_name_H-M   'P 1'
#
loop_
_entity.id
_entity.type
_entity.pdbx_description
1 polymer ?
#
loop_
_entity_poly.entity_id
_entity_poly.type
_entity_poly.pdbx_seq_one_letter_code
_entity_poly.pdbx_strand_id
1 'polypeptide(L)'
;MTIHHLTASAEIITLLNRLGHCMSYSKVLELETAMAEKILITDQVLPPSINQANCKFVHYCWDNFDLCEETPSGTGTTHSTHGIVIQERISENESKSAETISIPKVKKRSLQTHTNELPPCHVKNIEPILAVEDLNTGVLGVSFPKVDISQFLWFVCRCFRLPSKSLVPDWFGWLSKTEINVSNLSSVVEYLRPIHKPATENATIQEVMKRSLLGSEECGQQNTVITMDLATAKKKKIYHTMEFS
;
A
#
# COMPACT_ATOMS: atom_id res chain seq x y z
N MET A 1 18.97 -13.86 7.63
CA MET A 1 17.94 -13.14 6.86
C MET A 1 16.84 -14.13 6.46
N THR A 2 16.84 -14.75 5.27
CA THR A 2 15.72 -15.59 4.80
C THR A 2 15.36 -16.76 5.72
N ILE A 3 16.33 -17.59 6.10
CA ILE A 3 16.10 -18.73 7.02
C ILE A 3 15.68 -18.23 8.41
N HIS A 4 16.19 -17.07 8.83
CA HIS A 4 15.81 -16.45 10.10
C HIS A 4 14.35 -16.01 10.11
N HIS A 5 13.91 -15.32 9.05
CA HIS A 5 12.52 -14.90 8.92
C HIS A 5 11.56 -16.09 8.79
N LEU A 6 11.98 -17.20 8.15
CA LEU A 6 11.14 -18.39 7.98
C LEU A 6 11.00 -19.22 9.25
N THR A 7 12.07 -19.32 10.04
CA THR A 7 12.12 -20.29 11.16
C THR A 7 12.08 -19.64 12.54
N ALA A 8 12.40 -18.35 12.63
CA ALA A 8 12.64 -17.62 13.88
C ALA A 8 13.55 -18.36 14.90
N SER A 9 14.34 -19.35 14.44
CA SER A 9 15.09 -20.27 15.30
C SER A 9 16.56 -19.92 15.31
N ALA A 10 17.06 -19.51 16.47
CA ALA A 10 18.48 -19.29 16.70
C ALA A 10 19.31 -20.58 16.54
N GLU A 11 18.73 -21.74 16.89
CA GLU A 11 19.39 -23.04 16.82
C GLU A 11 19.67 -23.46 15.38
N ILE A 12 18.66 -23.34 14.49
CA ILE A 12 18.79 -23.68 13.06
C ILE A 12 19.86 -22.80 12.41
N ILE A 13 19.85 -21.50 12.68
CA ILE A 13 20.85 -20.57 12.13
C ILE A 13 22.24 -20.90 12.66
N THR A 14 22.35 -21.23 13.95
CA THR A 14 23.63 -21.60 14.56
C THR A 14 24.18 -22.89 13.96
N LEU A 15 23.33 -23.89 13.72
CA LEU A 15 23.72 -25.13 13.07
C LEU A 15 24.23 -24.88 11.64
N LEU A 16 23.48 -24.14 10.83
CA LEU A 16 23.87 -23.79 9.46
C LEU A 16 25.14 -22.95 9.40
N ASN A 17 25.34 -22.06 10.38
CA ASN A 17 26.57 -21.29 10.50
C ASN A 17 27.77 -22.19 10.81
N ARG A 18 27.62 -23.18 11.72
CA ARG A 18 28.66 -24.17 12.03
C ARG A 18 29.01 -25.03 10.81
N LEU A 19 28.05 -25.32 9.95
CA LEU A 19 28.26 -26.01 8.68
C LEU A 19 28.82 -25.10 7.56
N GLY A 20 29.02 -23.81 7.82
CA GLY A 20 29.57 -22.85 6.85
C GLY A 20 28.57 -22.34 5.81
N HIS A 21 27.26 -22.59 5.98
CA HIS A 21 26.23 -22.24 5.00
C HIS A 21 25.59 -20.87 5.22
N CYS A 22 25.78 -20.24 6.37
CA CYS A 22 25.28 -18.89 6.63
C CYS A 22 26.17 -18.13 7.63
N MET A 23 25.91 -16.81 7.74
CA MET A 23 26.51 -15.99 8.79
C MET A 23 25.97 -16.35 10.18
N SER A 24 26.67 -15.94 11.23
CA SER A 24 26.26 -16.22 12.62
C SER A 24 24.94 -15.54 12.96
N TYR A 25 24.18 -16.13 13.88
CA TYR A 25 22.90 -15.56 14.35
C TYR A 25 23.05 -14.10 14.80
N SER A 26 24.09 -13.80 15.57
CA SER A 26 24.39 -12.43 15.99
C SER A 26 24.61 -11.48 14.82
N LYS A 27 25.24 -11.94 13.74
CA LYS A 27 25.49 -11.10 12.57
C LYS A 27 24.22 -10.87 11.76
N VAL A 28 23.32 -11.86 11.71
CA VAL A 28 21.99 -11.71 11.12
C VAL A 28 21.21 -10.60 11.84
N LEU A 29 21.10 -10.67 13.17
CA LEU A 29 20.39 -9.66 13.96
C LEU A 29 20.97 -8.25 13.81
N GLU A 30 22.31 -8.15 13.74
CA GLU A 30 23.00 -6.88 13.50
C GLU A 30 22.61 -6.27 12.15
N LEU A 31 22.53 -7.12 11.12
CA LEU A 31 22.21 -6.71 9.75
C LEU A 31 20.74 -6.30 9.63
N GLU A 32 19.83 -7.05 10.25
CA GLU A 32 18.39 -6.71 10.32
C GLU A 32 18.17 -5.40 11.08
N THR A 33 18.87 -5.19 12.21
CA THR A 33 18.81 -3.94 12.98
C THR A 33 19.32 -2.76 12.16
N ALA A 34 20.45 -2.91 11.47
CA ALA A 34 21.03 -1.84 10.66
C ALA A 34 20.17 -1.49 9.43
N MET A 35 19.50 -2.48 8.82
CA MET A 35 18.51 -2.24 7.77
C MET A 35 17.30 -1.46 8.30
N ALA A 36 16.76 -1.86 9.45
CA ALA A 36 15.63 -1.17 10.08
C ALA A 36 15.99 0.27 10.50
N GLU A 37 17.15 0.49 11.13
CA GLU A 37 17.63 1.83 11.48
C GLU A 37 17.77 2.72 10.23
N LYS A 38 18.27 2.18 9.11
CA LYS A 38 18.37 2.94 7.86
C LYS A 38 17.00 3.37 7.36
N ILE A 39 16.02 2.46 7.36
CA ILE A 39 14.64 2.77 6.96
C ILE A 39 14.03 3.84 7.88
N LEU A 40 14.35 3.86 9.17
CA LEU A 40 13.88 4.91 10.09
C LEU A 40 14.53 6.27 9.82
N ILE A 41 15.82 6.30 9.49
CA ILE A 41 16.56 7.54 9.20
C ILE A 41 16.09 8.16 7.88
N THR A 42 15.75 7.33 6.89
CA THR A 42 15.23 7.82 5.60
C THR A 42 13.81 8.36 5.81
N ASP A 43 13.64 9.67 5.91
CA ASP A 43 12.33 10.32 6.13
C ASP A 43 11.44 10.40 4.88
N GLN A 44 11.63 9.48 3.93
CA GLN A 44 10.84 9.42 2.71
C GLN A 44 9.50 8.74 3.00
N VAL A 45 8.43 9.32 2.46
CA VAL A 45 7.08 8.76 2.54
C VAL A 45 6.94 7.57 1.61
N LEU A 46 7.51 7.67 0.41
CA LEU A 46 7.49 6.61 -0.58
C LEU A 46 8.68 5.65 -0.42
N PRO A 47 8.46 4.34 -0.61
CA PRO A 47 9.53 3.36 -0.69
C PRO A 47 10.45 3.65 -1.88
N PRO A 48 11.76 3.36 -1.78
CA PRO A 48 12.74 3.68 -2.83
C PRO A 48 12.49 2.91 -4.14
N SER A 49 11.75 1.80 -4.05
CA SER A 49 11.33 1.04 -5.20
C SER A 49 10.28 1.75 -6.04
N ILE A 50 9.60 2.80 -5.57
CA ILE A 50 8.56 3.55 -6.30
C ILE A 50 9.19 4.65 -7.15
N ASN A 51 8.79 4.74 -8.42
CA ASN A 51 9.34 5.72 -9.36
C ASN A 51 8.59 7.05 -9.20
N GLN A 52 9.29 8.12 -8.86
CA GLN A 52 8.69 9.44 -8.68
C GLN A 52 8.58 10.23 -10.01
N ALA A 53 9.52 10.04 -10.94
CA ALA A 53 9.68 10.90 -12.12
C ALA A 53 8.80 10.54 -13.32
N ASN A 54 8.36 9.27 -13.43
CA ASN A 54 7.50 8.81 -14.53
C ASN A 54 6.34 7.93 -14.00
N CYS A 55 5.69 8.42 -12.94
CA CYS A 55 4.55 7.73 -12.36
C CYS A 55 3.27 8.06 -13.15
N LYS A 56 2.65 7.06 -13.79
CA LYS A 56 1.31 7.24 -14.37
C LYS A 56 0.25 7.40 -13.29
N PHE A 57 0.34 6.52 -12.29
CA PHE A 57 -0.66 6.39 -11.27
C PHE A 57 -0.10 5.61 -10.07
N VAL A 58 -0.34 6.13 -8.88
CA VAL A 58 -0.12 5.47 -7.60
C VAL A 58 -1.42 5.35 -6.83
N HIS A 59 -1.63 4.16 -6.27
CA HIS A 59 -2.77 3.81 -5.46
C HIS A 59 -2.31 3.35 -4.08
N TYR A 60 -2.88 3.96 -3.05
CA TYR A 60 -2.59 3.60 -1.66
C TYR A 60 -3.70 2.72 -1.10
N CYS A 61 -3.31 1.61 -0.48
CA CYS A 61 -4.24 0.77 0.28
C CYS A 61 -3.76 0.71 1.72
N TRP A 62 -4.63 1.06 2.65
CA TRP A 62 -4.33 1.04 4.08
C TRP A 62 -5.32 0.17 4.82
N ASP A 63 -4.81 -0.64 5.74
CA ASP A 63 -5.60 -1.57 6.53
C ASP A 63 -5.16 -1.61 8.00
N ASN A 64 -6.05 -2.08 8.86
CA ASN A 64 -5.70 -2.40 10.23
C ASN A 64 -4.91 -3.72 10.25
N PHE A 65 -3.84 -3.74 11.01
CA PHE A 65 -2.99 -4.89 11.23
C PHE A 65 -2.96 -5.17 12.73
N ASP A 66 -3.69 -6.21 13.09
CA ASP A 66 -3.84 -6.66 14.45
C ASP A 66 -3.12 -8.01 14.63
N LEU A 67 -2.21 -8.07 15.60
CA LEU A 67 -1.50 -9.31 15.96
C LEU A 67 -1.88 -9.72 17.38
N CYS A 68 -2.06 -11.03 17.58
CA CYS A 68 -2.38 -11.64 18.87
C CYS A 68 -3.71 -11.17 19.50
N GLU A 69 -4.73 -10.90 18.68
CA GLU A 69 -6.04 -10.37 19.12
C GLU A 69 -6.73 -11.19 20.23
N GLU A 70 -6.53 -12.51 20.25
CA GLU A 70 -7.18 -13.40 21.22
C GLU A 70 -6.40 -13.56 22.54
N THR A 71 -5.99 -12.45 23.16
CA THR A 71 -5.49 -12.49 24.54
C THR A 71 -6.62 -12.18 25.52
N PRO A 72 -6.91 -13.05 26.51
CA PRO A 72 -7.97 -12.81 27.51
C PRO A 72 -7.80 -11.51 28.30
N SER A 73 -6.57 -11.01 28.38
CA SER A 73 -6.19 -9.78 29.08
C SER A 73 -6.08 -8.55 28.16
N GLY A 74 -6.14 -8.73 26.83
CA GLY A 74 -5.81 -7.67 25.86
C GLY A 74 -4.35 -7.19 25.90
N THR A 75 -3.48 -7.85 26.69
CA THR A 75 -2.07 -7.47 26.83
C THR A 75 -1.22 -8.21 25.82
N GLY A 76 -0.35 -7.50 25.11
CA GLY A 76 0.50 -8.07 24.07
C GLY A 76 -0.16 -8.11 22.70
N THR A 77 -1.34 -7.49 22.53
CA THR A 77 -1.90 -7.23 21.22
C THR A 77 -1.13 -6.10 20.53
N THR A 78 -0.88 -6.24 19.23
CA THR A 78 -0.31 -5.14 18.43
C THR A 78 -1.43 -4.59 17.58
N HIS A 79 -1.78 -3.32 17.79
CA HIS A 79 -2.77 -2.61 16.98
C HIS A 79 -2.08 -1.53 16.16
N SER A 80 -1.95 -1.77 14.86
CA SER A 80 -1.16 -0.91 13.97
C SER A 80 -1.83 -0.79 12.61
N THR A 81 -1.56 0.29 11.89
CA THR A 81 -2.10 0.52 10.55
C THR A 81 -1.00 0.32 9.53
N HIS A 82 -1.20 -0.62 8.61
CA HIS A 82 -0.23 -0.93 7.56
C HIS A 82 -0.74 -0.46 6.21
N GLY A 83 0.19 -0.05 5.36
CA GLY A 83 -0.13 0.47 4.04
C GLY A 83 0.70 -0.21 2.97
N ILE A 84 0.11 -0.36 1.79
CA ILE A 84 0.82 -0.67 0.56
C ILE A 84 0.57 0.43 -0.46
N VAL A 85 1.54 0.61 -1.35
CA VAL A 85 1.44 1.45 -2.53
C VAL A 85 1.58 0.58 -3.76
N ILE A 86 0.65 0.76 -4.69
CA ILE A 86 0.60 0.06 -5.97
C ILE A 86 0.88 1.08 -7.05
N GLN A 87 1.93 0.84 -7.83
CA GLN A 87 2.30 1.68 -8.96
C GLN A 87 2.25 0.85 -10.25
N GLU A 88 1.56 1.37 -11.25
CA GLU A 88 1.60 0.80 -12.59
C GLU A 88 2.83 1.30 -13.35
N ARG A 89 3.59 0.37 -13.95
CA ARG A 89 4.79 0.65 -14.73
C ARG A 89 4.65 0.15 -16.15
N ILE A 90 5.14 0.95 -17.07
CA ILE A 90 5.47 0.45 -18.40
C ILE A 90 6.75 -0.38 -18.25
N SER A 91 6.72 -1.62 -18.71
CA SER A 91 7.89 -2.50 -18.82
C SER A 91 8.87 -1.97 -19.88
N GLU A 92 9.45 -0.80 -19.64
CA GLU A 92 10.68 -0.40 -20.32
C GLU A 92 11.85 -0.99 -19.54
N ASN A 93 12.89 -1.43 -20.25
CA ASN A 93 14.08 -2.05 -19.66
C ASN A 93 14.72 -1.11 -18.62
N GLU A 94 14.28 -1.21 -17.37
CA GLU A 94 14.86 -0.49 -16.25
C GLU A 94 16.27 -1.04 -16.04
N SER A 95 17.26 -0.33 -16.59
CA SER A 95 18.64 -0.41 -16.13
C SER A 95 18.69 0.20 -14.73
N LYS A 96 18.26 -0.56 -13.72
CA LYS A 96 18.45 -0.18 -12.33
C LYS A 96 19.95 -0.20 -12.07
N SER A 97 20.58 0.98 -12.05
CA SER A 97 21.78 1.16 -11.25
C SER A 97 21.35 0.87 -9.81
N ALA A 98 21.59 -0.35 -9.35
CA ALA A 98 21.43 -0.69 -7.96
C ALA A 98 22.42 0.20 -7.19
N GLU A 99 21.94 1.33 -6.69
CA GLU A 99 22.66 2.07 -5.68
C GLU A 99 22.92 1.08 -4.55
N THR A 100 24.18 0.67 -4.44
CA THR A 100 24.60 -0.28 -3.43
C THR A 100 24.49 0.45 -2.11
N ILE A 101 23.36 0.26 -1.45
CA ILE A 101 23.09 0.80 -0.13
C ILE A 101 24.20 0.29 0.80
N SER A 102 25.11 1.19 1.18
CA SER A 102 26.11 0.89 2.21
C SER A 102 25.40 0.85 3.56
N ILE A 103 25.24 -0.35 4.11
CA ILE A 103 24.68 -0.53 5.45
C ILE A 103 25.84 -0.34 6.43
N PRO A 104 25.85 0.72 7.26
CA PRO A 104 26.89 0.90 8.26
C PRO A 104 26.89 -0.29 9.22
N LYS A 105 28.08 -0.78 9.59
CA LYS A 105 28.23 -1.85 10.58
C LYS A 105 27.92 -1.27 11.97
N VAL A 106 26.67 -1.36 12.38
CA VAL A 106 26.24 -0.95 13.72
C VAL A 106 26.28 -2.17 14.63
N LYS A 107 27.08 -2.19 15.70
CA LYS A 107 27.16 -3.33 16.65
C LYS A 107 25.91 -3.52 17.54
N LYS A 108 24.74 -3.03 17.11
CA LYS A 108 23.48 -3.13 17.84
C LYS A 108 22.67 -4.31 17.28
N ARG A 109 22.00 -5.04 18.17
CA ARG A 109 21.21 -6.24 17.83
C ARG A 109 19.72 -6.07 18.10
N SER A 110 19.32 -4.86 18.49
CA SER A 110 17.96 -4.51 18.87
C SER A 110 17.68 -3.10 18.39
N LEU A 111 16.52 -2.91 17.78
CA LEU A 111 16.02 -1.60 17.39
C LEU A 111 15.46 -0.88 18.62
N GLN A 112 15.86 0.38 18.83
CA GLN A 112 15.17 1.23 19.80
C GLN A 112 13.93 1.82 19.14
N THR A 113 12.75 1.40 19.58
CA THR A 113 11.48 1.91 19.10
C THR A 113 11.17 3.22 19.81
N HIS A 114 11.18 4.33 19.09
CA HIS A 114 10.59 5.57 19.58
C HIS A 114 9.10 5.57 19.23
N THR A 115 8.24 5.63 20.24
CA THR A 115 6.80 5.82 20.04
C THR A 115 6.58 7.26 19.58
N ASN A 116 6.48 7.48 18.29
CA ASN A 116 6.10 8.79 17.77
C ASN A 116 4.63 9.04 18.12
N GLU A 117 4.38 9.98 19.04
CA GLU A 117 3.04 10.44 19.31
C GLU A 117 2.53 11.20 18.08
N LEU A 118 1.45 10.68 17.48
CA LEU A 118 0.76 11.42 16.42
C LEU A 118 0.19 12.73 16.97
N PRO A 119 0.23 13.82 16.19
CA PRO A 119 -0.34 15.09 16.59
C PRO A 119 -1.85 14.95 16.90
N PRO A 120 -2.38 15.76 17.84
CA PRO A 120 -3.78 15.69 18.22
C PRO A 120 -4.68 16.04 17.03
N CYS A 121 -5.64 15.15 16.76
CA CYS A 121 -6.62 15.32 15.69
C CYS A 121 -7.84 16.07 16.21
N HIS A 122 -8.11 17.25 15.66
CA HIS A 122 -9.26 18.07 16.01
C HIS A 122 -10.39 17.79 15.03
N VAL A 123 -11.37 16.98 15.44
CA VAL A 123 -12.53 16.66 14.60
C VAL A 123 -13.58 17.73 14.76
N LYS A 124 -13.91 18.45 13.69
CA LYS A 124 -15.16 19.20 13.61
C LYS A 124 -16.23 18.26 13.03
N ASN A 125 -17.38 18.12 13.70
CA ASN A 125 -18.51 17.40 13.15
C ASN A 125 -19.16 18.26 12.06
N ILE A 126 -18.57 18.24 10.87
CA ILE A 126 -19.12 18.84 9.67
C ILE A 126 -19.71 17.68 8.88
N GLU A 127 -21.01 17.76 8.57
CA GLU A 127 -21.58 16.80 7.62
C GLU A 127 -20.82 16.94 6.31
N PRO A 128 -20.39 15.82 5.69
CA PRO A 128 -19.68 15.91 4.44
C PRO A 128 -20.60 16.50 3.40
N ILE A 129 -20.38 17.77 3.10
CA ILE A 129 -20.92 18.39 1.91
C ILE A 129 -20.15 17.70 0.79
N LEU A 130 -20.78 16.71 0.18
CA LEU A 130 -20.48 16.39 -1.20
C LEU A 130 -20.79 17.68 -1.94
N ALA A 131 -19.78 18.53 -2.07
CA ALA A 131 -19.66 19.35 -3.25
C ALA A 131 -19.53 18.33 -4.37
N VAL A 132 -20.69 17.85 -4.82
CA VAL A 132 -20.90 17.64 -6.22
C VAL A 132 -20.82 19.07 -6.79
N GLU A 133 -19.62 19.68 -6.78
CA GLU A 133 -19.19 20.30 -8.01
C GLU A 133 -19.53 19.23 -9.01
N ASP A 134 -20.50 19.53 -9.87
CA ASP A 134 -20.80 18.65 -10.96
C ASP A 134 -19.42 18.16 -11.40
N LEU A 135 -19.18 16.86 -11.27
CA LEU A 135 -18.28 16.19 -12.18
C LEU A 135 -18.96 16.30 -13.55
N ASN A 136 -19.31 17.51 -14.00
CA ASN A 136 -18.56 18.18 -15.02
C ASN A 136 -17.05 17.87 -14.88
N THR A 137 -16.66 16.61 -15.02
CA THR A 137 -16.13 16.21 -16.31
C THR A 137 -17.08 16.75 -17.38
N GLY A 138 -17.09 18.09 -17.55
CA GLY A 138 -17.23 18.72 -18.82
C GLY A 138 -16.04 18.09 -19.47
N VAL A 139 -16.35 16.99 -20.15
CA VAL A 139 -15.46 16.20 -20.92
C VAL A 139 -14.88 17.21 -21.90
N LEU A 140 -13.82 17.87 -21.47
CA LEU A 140 -13.10 18.89 -22.19
C LEU A 140 -12.37 18.08 -23.26
N GLY A 141 -13.12 17.77 -24.33
CA GLY A 141 -12.62 17.07 -25.50
C GLY A 141 -12.46 15.55 -25.41
N VAL A 142 -13.06 14.84 -24.45
CA VAL A 142 -13.18 13.37 -24.59
C VAL A 142 -14.37 13.10 -25.51
N SER A 143 -14.11 13.09 -26.83
CA SER A 143 -14.92 12.31 -27.77
C SER A 143 -15.34 11.04 -27.04
N PHE A 144 -16.65 10.76 -26.88
CA PHE A 144 -17.12 9.49 -26.32
C PHE A 144 -16.22 8.41 -26.94
N PRO A 145 -15.31 7.79 -26.17
CA PRO A 145 -14.53 6.72 -26.75
C PRO A 145 -15.63 5.74 -27.19
N LYS A 146 -15.57 5.30 -28.46
CA LYS A 146 -16.41 4.21 -29.00
C LYS A 146 -16.94 3.41 -27.82
N VAL A 147 -18.27 3.44 -27.55
CA VAL A 147 -18.87 2.55 -26.54
C VAL A 147 -18.14 1.24 -26.71
N ASP A 148 -17.35 0.85 -25.70
CA ASP A 148 -16.43 -0.25 -25.86
C ASP A 148 -17.30 -1.43 -26.24
N ILE A 149 -17.20 -1.86 -27.50
CA ILE A 149 -18.14 -2.80 -28.10
C ILE A 149 -18.15 -4.06 -27.23
N SER A 150 -17.03 -4.34 -26.55
CA SER A 150 -16.89 -5.36 -25.52
C SER A 150 -17.87 -5.19 -24.34
N GLN A 151 -18.02 -3.99 -23.77
CA GLN A 151 -18.96 -3.69 -22.69
C GLN A 151 -20.41 -3.90 -23.12
N PHE A 152 -20.77 -3.36 -24.28
CA PHE A 152 -22.11 -3.51 -24.84
C PHE A 152 -22.42 -4.99 -25.14
N LEU A 153 -21.48 -5.71 -25.75
CA LEU A 153 -21.62 -7.15 -26.05
C LEU A 153 -21.76 -7.98 -24.78
N TRP A 154 -20.96 -7.71 -23.74
CA TRP A 154 -21.09 -8.41 -22.46
C TRP A 154 -22.49 -8.23 -21.88
N PHE A 155 -22.99 -6.99 -21.86
CA PHE A 155 -24.32 -6.67 -21.32
C PHE A 155 -25.43 -7.40 -22.09
N VAL A 156 -25.37 -7.37 -23.43
CA VAL A 156 -26.31 -8.10 -24.30
C VAL A 156 -26.25 -9.60 -24.02
N CYS A 157 -25.06 -10.20 -24.02
CA CYS A 157 -24.88 -11.63 -23.75
C CYS A 157 -25.39 -12.05 -22.36
N ARG A 158 -25.31 -11.18 -21.35
CA ARG A 158 -25.86 -11.42 -20.00
C ARG A 158 -27.38 -11.29 -19.94
N CYS A 159 -27.97 -10.37 -20.70
CA CYS A 159 -29.43 -10.17 -20.75
C CYS A 159 -30.14 -11.30 -21.51
N PHE A 160 -29.53 -11.85 -22.56
CA PHE A 160 -30.13 -12.89 -23.41
C PHE A 160 -29.79 -14.33 -22.97
N ARG A 161 -29.57 -14.56 -21.67
CA ARG A 161 -29.18 -15.88 -21.16
C ARG A 161 -30.25 -16.95 -21.37
N LEU A 162 -29.82 -18.08 -21.95
CA LEU A 162 -30.59 -19.33 -21.95
C LEU A 162 -30.47 -20.02 -20.57
N PRO A 163 -31.54 -20.69 -20.06
CA PRO A 163 -31.64 -21.11 -18.66
C PRO A 163 -30.62 -22.16 -18.20
N SER A 164 -29.94 -22.86 -19.11
CA SER A 164 -29.35 -24.16 -18.80
C SER A 164 -27.83 -24.22 -18.66
N LYS A 165 -27.10 -23.10 -18.77
CA LYS A 165 -25.69 -22.94 -18.31
C LYS A 165 -25.23 -21.50 -18.54
N SER A 166 -24.71 -20.86 -17.49
CA SER A 166 -24.12 -19.53 -17.60
C SER A 166 -22.78 -19.60 -18.35
N LEU A 167 -22.82 -19.54 -19.69
CA LEU A 167 -21.62 -19.54 -20.53
C LEU A 167 -20.87 -18.19 -20.47
N VAL A 168 -21.58 -17.12 -20.12
CA VAL A 168 -21.03 -15.76 -20.06
C VAL A 168 -20.49 -15.49 -18.65
N PRO A 169 -19.18 -15.20 -18.51
CA PRO A 169 -18.59 -14.87 -17.21
C PRO A 169 -19.15 -13.55 -16.64
N ASP A 170 -18.85 -13.26 -15.38
CA ASP A 170 -19.05 -11.93 -14.82
C ASP A 170 -18.13 -10.91 -15.50
N TRP A 171 -18.36 -9.61 -15.26
CA TRP A 171 -17.68 -8.53 -15.97
C TRP A 171 -16.15 -8.68 -15.95
N PHE A 172 -15.57 -8.97 -14.79
CA PHE A 172 -14.13 -9.22 -14.64
C PHE A 172 -13.64 -10.43 -15.44
N GLY A 173 -14.41 -11.52 -15.47
CA GLY A 173 -14.05 -12.71 -16.24
C GLY A 173 -14.25 -12.52 -17.75
N TRP A 174 -15.12 -11.58 -18.16
CA TRP A 174 -15.24 -11.14 -19.54
C TRP A 174 -14.03 -10.33 -19.95
N LEU A 175 -13.70 -9.27 -19.20
CA LEU A 175 -12.50 -8.45 -19.40
C LEU A 175 -11.25 -9.31 -19.51
N SER A 176 -10.98 -10.19 -18.53
CA SER A 176 -9.81 -11.08 -18.56
C SER A 176 -9.73 -11.98 -19.79
N LYS A 177 -10.85 -12.31 -20.44
CA LYS A 177 -10.89 -13.15 -21.64
C LYS A 177 -10.85 -12.37 -22.94
N THR A 178 -11.38 -11.15 -22.95
CA THR A 178 -11.55 -10.33 -24.16
C THR A 178 -10.52 -9.23 -24.30
N GLU A 179 -9.89 -8.83 -23.20
CA GLU A 179 -8.92 -7.76 -23.19
C GLU A 179 -7.61 -8.24 -23.84
N ILE A 180 -7.13 -7.47 -24.81
CA ILE A 180 -5.88 -7.72 -25.49
C ILE A 180 -4.79 -7.56 -24.44
N ASN A 181 -4.05 -8.64 -24.19
CA ASN A 181 -2.97 -8.73 -23.22
C ASN A 181 -2.13 -7.45 -23.23
N VAL A 182 -2.31 -6.60 -22.21
CA VAL A 182 -1.52 -5.38 -22.03
C VAL A 182 -0.16 -5.81 -21.46
N SER A 183 0.58 -6.58 -22.24
CA SER A 183 1.83 -7.28 -21.86
C SER A 183 2.94 -6.36 -21.37
N ASN A 184 2.72 -5.04 -21.45
CA ASN A 184 3.71 -4.02 -21.14
C ASN A 184 3.38 -3.25 -19.86
N LEU A 185 2.29 -3.58 -19.15
CA LEU A 185 1.97 -2.95 -17.87
C LEU A 185 2.20 -3.96 -16.74
N SER A 186 3.17 -3.65 -15.88
CA SER A 186 3.43 -4.41 -14.66
C SER A 186 3.09 -3.54 -13.45
N SER A 187 2.47 -4.15 -12.43
CA SER A 187 2.21 -3.46 -11.17
C SER A 187 3.32 -3.77 -10.17
N VAL A 188 3.91 -2.74 -9.60
CA VAL A 188 4.84 -2.84 -8.48
C VAL A 188 4.06 -2.57 -7.21
N VAL A 189 4.14 -3.51 -6.26
CA VAL A 189 3.52 -3.38 -4.94
C VAL A 189 4.64 -3.24 -3.92
N GLU A 190 4.58 -2.18 -3.11
CA GLU A 190 5.56 -1.91 -2.07
C GLU A 190 4.88 -1.55 -0.75
N TYR A 191 5.57 -1.82 0.35
CA TYR A 191 5.05 -1.56 1.69
C TYR A 191 5.39 -0.16 2.15
N LEU A 192 4.38 0.58 2.60
CA LEU A 192 4.55 1.86 3.26
C LEU A 192 5.02 1.65 4.69
N ARG A 193 5.69 2.65 5.27
CA ARG A 193 6.06 2.63 6.68
C ARG A 193 4.79 2.48 7.54
N PRO A 194 4.72 1.46 8.42
CA PRO A 194 3.57 1.28 9.30
C PRO A 194 3.35 2.49 10.20
N ILE A 195 2.09 2.69 10.59
CA ILE A 195 1.73 3.60 11.67
C ILE A 195 1.44 2.72 12.89
N HIS A 196 2.24 2.85 13.95
CA HIS A 196 2.10 2.05 15.17
C HIS A 196 0.92 2.52 16.05
N LYS A 197 -0.24 2.75 15.43
CA LYS A 197 -1.51 3.07 16.05
C LYS A 197 -2.64 2.44 15.24
N PRO A 198 -3.78 2.08 15.87
CA PRO A 198 -4.90 1.48 15.18
C PRO A 198 -5.56 2.46 14.19
N ALA A 199 -6.12 1.90 13.12
CA ALA A 199 -6.86 2.66 12.11
C ALA A 199 -8.20 3.22 12.64
N THR A 200 -8.61 2.77 13.83
CA THR A 200 -9.81 3.27 14.54
C THR A 200 -9.59 4.66 15.12
N GLU A 201 -8.34 5.09 15.36
CA GLU A 201 -8.02 6.41 15.88
C GLU A 201 -8.06 7.49 14.80
N ASN A 202 -8.66 8.62 15.14
CA ASN A 202 -8.80 9.77 14.25
C ASN A 202 -7.45 10.36 13.80
N ALA A 203 -6.49 10.43 14.74
CA ALA A 203 -5.13 10.88 14.43
C ALA A 203 -4.42 9.94 13.44
N THR A 204 -4.68 8.64 13.53
CA THR A 204 -4.14 7.66 12.58
C THR A 204 -4.72 7.86 11.18
N ILE A 205 -6.03 8.10 11.06
CA ILE A 205 -6.68 8.36 9.77
C ILE A 205 -6.14 9.65 9.14
N GLN A 206 -5.95 10.71 9.94
CA GLN A 206 -5.35 11.95 9.47
C GLN A 206 -3.93 11.73 8.95
N GLU A 207 -3.11 10.98 9.69
CA GLU A 207 -1.74 10.64 9.29
C GLU A 207 -1.71 9.80 8.01
N VAL A 208 -2.62 8.83 7.87
CA VAL A 208 -2.79 8.05 6.62
C VAL A 208 -3.05 8.98 5.45
N MET A 209 -4.01 9.90 5.58
CA MET A 209 -4.33 10.82 4.50
C MET A 209 -3.16 11.73 4.15
N LYS A 210 -2.48 12.27 5.17
CA LYS A 210 -1.31 13.13 5.00
C LYS A 210 -0.20 12.40 4.25
N ARG A 211 0.14 11.16 4.65
CA ARG A 211 1.16 10.35 3.96
C ARG A 211 0.77 10.05 2.53
N SER A 212 -0.47 9.65 2.27
CA SER A 212 -0.91 9.38 0.91
C SER A 212 -0.93 10.63 0.02
N LEU A 213 -1.29 11.80 0.57
CA LEU A 213 -1.22 13.07 -0.15
C LEU A 213 0.23 13.43 -0.52
N LEU A 214 1.13 13.43 0.47
CA LEU A 214 2.55 13.70 0.25
C LEU A 214 3.16 12.74 -0.79
N GLY A 215 2.85 11.45 -0.70
CA GLY A 215 3.30 10.48 -1.71
C GLY A 215 2.73 10.77 -3.10
N SER A 216 1.47 11.18 -3.21
CA SER A 216 0.90 11.61 -4.50
C SER A 216 1.59 12.84 -5.06
N GLU A 217 1.89 13.83 -4.23
CA GLU A 217 2.63 15.05 -4.61
C GLU A 217 4.05 14.72 -5.09
N GLU A 218 4.77 13.84 -4.39
CA GLU A 218 6.10 13.35 -4.79
C GLU A 218 6.08 12.65 -6.16
N CYS A 219 4.95 12.02 -6.52
CA CYS A 219 4.73 11.39 -7.83
C CYS A 219 4.13 12.34 -8.88
N GLY A 220 3.87 13.60 -8.56
CA GLY A 220 3.23 14.58 -9.46
C GLY A 220 1.76 14.28 -9.78
N GLN A 221 1.08 13.48 -8.95
CA GLN A 221 -0.31 13.08 -9.14
C GLN A 221 -1.27 14.09 -8.49
N GLN A 222 -2.18 14.68 -9.29
CA GLN A 222 -3.13 15.70 -8.80
C GLN A 222 -4.16 15.15 -7.81
N ASN A 223 -4.61 13.91 -8.00
CA ASN A 223 -5.66 13.29 -7.19
C ASN A 223 -5.12 12.09 -6.42
N THR A 224 -5.28 12.05 -5.10
CA THR A 224 -4.85 10.91 -4.28
C THR A 224 -5.94 9.84 -4.19
N VAL A 225 -5.65 8.63 -4.68
CA VAL A 225 -6.56 7.48 -4.56
C VAL A 225 -6.15 6.63 -3.37
N ILE A 226 -7.08 6.45 -2.42
CA ILE A 226 -6.86 5.68 -1.19
C ILE A 226 -8.00 4.68 -1.01
N THR A 227 -7.66 3.40 -0.88
CA THR A 227 -8.59 2.34 -0.47
C THR A 227 -8.35 1.98 0.99
N MET A 228 -9.44 1.86 1.75
CA MET A 228 -9.44 1.45 3.16
C MET A 228 -10.71 0.64 3.45
N ASP A 229 -10.72 -0.13 4.53
CA ASP A 229 -11.95 -0.77 5.01
C ASP A 229 -13.09 0.24 5.23
N LEU A 230 -14.34 -0.21 5.06
CA LEU A 230 -15.54 0.61 5.13
C LEU A 230 -15.68 1.32 6.49
N ALA A 231 -15.34 0.66 7.60
CA ALA A 231 -15.43 1.26 8.93
C ALA A 231 -14.48 2.47 9.05
N THR A 232 -13.27 2.34 8.52
CA THR A 232 -12.27 3.39 8.46
C THR A 232 -12.64 4.47 7.45
N ALA A 233 -13.18 4.08 6.28
CA ALA A 233 -13.59 4.99 5.22
C ALA A 233 -14.76 5.90 5.64
N LYS A 234 -15.71 5.40 6.45
CA LYS A 234 -16.79 6.22 7.02
C LYS A 234 -16.25 7.36 7.88
N LYS A 235 -15.22 7.10 8.69
CA LYS A 235 -14.53 8.14 9.44
C LYS A 235 -13.79 9.10 8.52
N LYS A 236 -13.09 8.60 7.50
CA LYS A 236 -12.39 9.43 6.49
C LYS A 236 -13.30 10.46 5.83
N LYS A 237 -14.54 10.09 5.46
CA LYS A 237 -15.49 11.02 4.82
C LYS A 237 -15.73 12.30 5.64
N ILE A 238 -15.60 12.23 6.96
CA ILE A 238 -15.73 13.39 7.85
C ILE A 238 -14.57 14.39 7.66
N TYR A 239 -13.39 13.93 7.22
CA TYR A 239 -12.19 14.76 7.10
C TYR A 239 -11.95 15.37 5.72
N HIS A 240 -12.41 14.75 4.62
CA HIS A 240 -12.25 15.34 3.28
C HIS A 240 -12.90 16.74 3.18
N THR A 241 -13.90 17.02 4.01
CA THR A 241 -14.59 18.32 4.06
C THR A 241 -13.86 19.35 4.94
N MET A 242 -12.86 18.93 5.71
CA MET A 242 -11.94 19.83 6.41
C MET A 242 -10.72 20.03 5.54
N GLU A 243 -10.74 21.08 4.71
CA GLU A 243 -9.59 21.45 3.88
C GLU A 243 -8.32 21.59 4.73
N PHE A 244 -7.23 21.03 4.22
CA PHE A 244 -5.89 21.18 4.78
C PHE A 244 -5.37 22.57 4.39
N SER A 245 -5.73 23.58 5.19
CA SER A 245 -5.19 24.94 5.12
C SER A 245 -3.82 25.05 5.77
#